data_AF-A0A5C4V7B6-F1
#
_entry.id   AF-A0A5C4V7B6-F1
#
_cell.length_a   1.000
_cell.length_b   1.000
_cell.length_c   1.000
_cell.angle_alpha   90.00
_cell.angle_beta   90.00
_cell.angle_gamma   90.00
#
_symmetry.space_group_name_H-M   'P 1'
#
loop_
_entity.id
_entity.type
_entity.pdbx_description
1 polymer ?
#
loop_
_entity_poly.entity_id
_entity_poly.type
_entity_poly.pdbx_seq_one_letter_code
_entity_poly.pdbx_strand_id
1 'polypeptide(L)'
;MKVYLATSGAYSDYEIDHVFARREDAEAYELADRVEEFELHEGPVETRVWYSLTWWPDEPDGDHEVPMSGHGHRPDYMLTLTNPRPIEGRRRDFDARPNHVEHRWMGGYAKGKASLTVEGWDAERVLKVYGERRAEWLNNRTLGMVWDSEKCVWTPGEVDA
;
A
#
# COMPACT_ATOMS: atom_id res chain seq x y z
N MET A 1 16.54 -2.44 24.52
CA MET A 1 17.61 -3.47 24.66
C MET A 1 17.92 -4.04 23.28
N LYS A 2 19.15 -4.38 22.91
CA LYS A 2 19.43 -5.03 21.61
C LYS A 2 19.44 -6.55 21.75
N VAL A 3 18.92 -7.24 20.74
CA VAL A 3 18.96 -8.70 20.61
C VAL A 3 19.46 -9.07 19.21
N TYR A 4 19.92 -10.30 19.05
CA TYR A 4 20.46 -10.82 17.80
C TYR A 4 19.65 -12.06 17.41
N LEU A 5 19.03 -12.00 16.24
CA LEU A 5 18.20 -13.06 15.69
C LEU A 5 19.09 -13.94 14.82
N ALA A 6 19.19 -15.22 15.14
CA ALA A 6 19.69 -16.24 14.23
C ALA A 6 18.55 -16.67 13.32
N THR A 7 18.75 -16.56 12.01
CA THR A 7 17.71 -16.82 11.00
C THR A 7 18.22 -17.78 9.93
N SER A 8 17.28 -18.51 9.34
CA SER A 8 17.50 -19.44 8.24
C SER A 8 16.45 -19.24 7.14
N GLY A 9 16.76 -19.72 5.94
CA GLY A 9 15.88 -19.60 4.77
C GLY A 9 15.79 -18.20 4.17
N ALA A 10 14.99 -18.05 3.10
CA ALA A 10 14.80 -16.80 2.38
C ALA A 10 13.39 -16.67 1.79
N TYR A 11 12.80 -15.47 1.90
CA TYR A 11 11.44 -15.18 1.43
C TYR A 11 10.36 -16.04 2.09
N SER A 12 10.03 -17.20 1.52
CA SER A 12 8.86 -18.00 1.89
C SER A 12 9.12 -19.05 2.96
N ASP A 13 10.38 -19.41 3.18
CA ASP A 13 10.85 -20.34 4.22
C ASP A 13 11.70 -19.64 5.29
N TYR A 14 11.54 -18.31 5.42
CA TYR A 14 12.22 -17.53 6.44
C TYR A 14 11.76 -17.95 7.84
N GLU A 15 12.70 -18.37 8.67
CA GLU A 15 12.47 -18.75 10.07
C GLU A 15 13.44 -18.02 11.02
N ILE A 16 12.94 -17.72 12.22
CA ILE A 16 13.78 -17.24 13.34
C ILE A 16 14.08 -18.47 14.21
N ASP A 17 15.30 -19.00 14.09
CA ASP A 17 15.70 -20.21 14.80
C ASP A 17 15.93 -19.94 16.30
N HIS A 18 16.59 -18.83 16.61
CA HIS A 18 16.88 -18.46 18.00
C HIS A 18 17.13 -16.96 18.21
N VAL A 19 17.03 -16.52 19.46
CA VAL A 19 17.24 -15.12 19.88
C VAL A 19 18.32 -15.06 20.95
N PHE A 20 19.33 -14.23 20.74
CA PHE A 20 20.47 -14.07 21.65
C PHE A 20 20.60 -12.63 22.16
N ALA A 21 21.14 -12.46 23.36
CA ALA A 21 21.44 -11.14 23.93
C ALA A 21 22.80 -10.58 23.46
N ARG A 22 23.68 -11.44 22.91
CA ARG A 22 25.01 -11.09 22.41
C ARG A 22 25.16 -11.56 20.97
N ARG A 23 25.94 -10.80 20.20
CA ARG A 23 26.12 -11.07 18.78
C ARG A 23 26.95 -12.32 18.56
N GLU A 24 28.00 -12.47 19.36
CA GLU A 24 28.96 -13.57 19.27
C GLU A 24 28.29 -14.92 19.49
N ASP A 25 27.31 -14.98 20.40
CA ASP A 25 26.54 -16.20 20.68
C ASP A 25 25.61 -16.55 19.50
N ALA A 26 25.03 -15.56 18.83
CA ALA A 26 24.22 -15.77 17.62
C ALA A 26 25.06 -16.23 16.43
N GLU A 27 26.24 -15.64 16.24
CA GLU A 27 27.16 -16.02 15.15
C GLU A 27 27.78 -17.40 15.35
N ALA A 28 27.90 -17.85 16.61
CA ALA A 28 28.38 -19.20 16.94
C ALA A 28 27.28 -20.28 16.84
N TYR A 29 26.04 -19.91 16.55
CA TYR A 29 24.93 -20.84 16.47
C TYR A 29 24.98 -21.65 15.16
N GLU A 30 25.16 -22.97 15.28
CA GLU A 30 25.44 -23.88 14.15
C GLU A 30 24.36 -23.87 13.06
N LEU A 31 23.10 -23.60 13.42
CA LEU A 31 21.98 -23.61 12.49
C LEU A 31 21.68 -22.24 11.86
N ALA A 32 22.39 -21.17 12.25
CA ALA A 32 22.16 -19.84 11.69
C ALA A 32 22.76 -19.73 10.28
N ASP A 33 21.93 -19.36 9.30
CA ASP A 33 22.42 -18.91 7.99
C ASP A 33 22.82 -17.42 8.06
N ARG A 34 22.08 -16.63 8.84
CA ARG A 34 22.28 -15.19 8.99
C ARG A 34 22.01 -14.75 10.42
N VAL A 35 22.70 -13.66 10.82
CA VAL A 35 22.45 -12.96 12.08
C VAL A 35 21.93 -11.54 11.79
N GLU A 36 20.81 -11.19 12.40
CA GLU A 36 20.20 -9.86 12.31
C GLU A 36 20.18 -9.17 13.68
N GLU A 37 20.60 -7.90 13.73
CA GLU A 37 20.51 -7.09 14.94
C GLU A 37 19.12 -6.46 15.02
N PHE A 38 18.45 -6.63 16.17
CA PHE A 38 17.10 -6.12 16.38
C PHE A 38 17.01 -5.34 17.71
N GLU A 39 16.27 -4.24 17.71
CA GLU A 39 16.03 -3.45 18.91
C GLU A 39 14.76 -3.93 19.61
N LEU A 40 14.93 -4.52 20.79
CA LEU A 40 13.83 -4.96 21.65
C LEU A 40 13.25 -3.77 22.42
N HIS A 41 11.94 -3.58 22.25
CA HIS A 41 11.14 -2.63 23.02
C HIS A 41 10.64 -3.29 24.32
N GLU A 42 10.83 -2.60 25.44
CA GLU A 42 10.37 -3.05 26.77
C GLU A 42 8.87 -2.75 26.93
N GLY A 43 8.03 -3.51 26.23
CA GLY A 43 6.57 -3.39 26.32
C GLY A 43 5.87 -3.91 25.08
N PRO A 44 4.53 -4.11 25.14
CA PRO A 44 3.76 -4.39 23.93
C PRO A 44 3.95 -3.23 22.95
N VAL A 45 4.32 -3.55 21.71
CA VAL A 45 4.36 -2.55 20.64
C VAL A 45 2.96 -1.97 20.51
N GLU A 46 2.86 -0.64 20.59
CA GLU A 46 1.59 0.03 20.41
C GLU A 46 1.09 -0.28 19.00
N THR A 47 -0.08 -0.91 18.91
CA THR A 47 -0.73 -1.17 17.62
C THR A 47 -1.92 -0.24 17.47
N ARG A 48 -2.06 0.35 16.28
CA ARG A 48 -3.19 1.23 15.93
C ARG A 48 -3.84 0.75 14.64
N VAL A 49 -5.00 1.33 14.34
CA VAL A 49 -5.65 1.12 13.04
C VAL A 49 -4.96 2.02 12.01
N TRP A 50 -4.43 1.41 10.97
CA TRP A 50 -3.93 2.06 9.76
C TRP A 50 -5.04 2.01 8.73
N TYR A 51 -5.56 3.17 8.36
CA TYR A 51 -6.62 3.33 7.39
C TYR A 51 -6.05 3.40 5.98
N SER A 52 -6.76 2.82 5.02
CA SER A 52 -6.40 2.79 3.60
C SER A 52 -7.62 3.12 2.75
N LEU A 53 -7.45 4.00 1.76
CA LEU A 53 -8.46 4.34 0.76
C LEU A 53 -7.85 4.18 -0.62
N THR A 54 -8.57 3.50 -1.51
CA THR A 54 -8.15 3.33 -2.91
C THR A 54 -9.18 3.94 -3.85
N TRP A 55 -8.72 4.70 -4.84
CA TRP A 55 -9.55 5.34 -5.85
C TRP A 55 -9.02 5.06 -7.26
N TRP A 56 -9.94 4.75 -8.17
CA TRP A 56 -9.66 4.47 -9.57
C TRP A 56 -10.28 5.59 -10.42
N PRO A 57 -9.50 6.54 -10.96
CA PRO A 57 -10.06 7.71 -11.64
C PRO A 57 -10.81 7.40 -12.94
N ASP A 58 -10.58 6.21 -13.51
CA ASP A 58 -11.27 5.73 -14.71
C ASP A 58 -12.58 4.97 -14.40
N GLU A 59 -12.86 4.69 -13.12
CA GLU A 59 -14.12 4.12 -12.67
C GLU A 59 -15.10 5.24 -12.26
N PRO A 60 -16.42 5.09 -12.50
CA PRO A 60 -17.42 6.05 -12.03
C PRO A 60 -17.39 6.19 -10.51
N ASP A 61 -17.57 7.40 -9.99
CA ASP A 61 -17.76 7.61 -8.55
C ASP A 61 -19.11 7.01 -8.08
N GLY A 62 -19.11 6.47 -6.86
CA GLY A 62 -20.24 5.78 -6.27
C GLY A 62 -20.35 4.32 -6.71
N ASP A 63 -21.54 3.77 -6.49
CA ASP A 63 -21.85 2.40 -6.87
C ASP A 63 -22.08 2.32 -8.39
N HIS A 64 -21.38 1.40 -9.03
CA HIS A 64 -21.54 1.10 -10.45
C HIS A 64 -21.46 -0.40 -10.69
N GLU A 65 -22.13 -0.86 -11.74
CA GLU A 65 -22.15 -2.28 -12.10
C GLU A 65 -21.11 -2.57 -13.18
N VAL A 66 -20.32 -3.63 -12.99
CA VAL A 66 -19.33 -4.09 -13.94
C VAL A 66 -19.68 -5.51 -14.38
N PRO A 67 -19.77 -5.80 -15.69
CA PRO A 67 -19.98 -7.16 -16.15
C PRO A 67 -18.75 -8.00 -15.85
N MET A 68 -18.96 -9.13 -15.18
CA MET A 68 -17.92 -10.10 -14.88
C MET A 68 -18.16 -11.35 -15.71
N SER A 69 -17.13 -11.78 -16.44
CA SER A 69 -17.15 -13.08 -17.10
C SER A 69 -17.16 -14.18 -16.06
N GLY A 70 -18.03 -15.16 -16.26
CA GLY A 70 -18.04 -16.39 -15.49
C GLY A 70 -16.70 -17.13 -15.62
N HIS A 71 -16.21 -17.72 -14.52
CA HIS A 71 -15.09 -18.66 -14.55
C HIS A 71 -15.55 -20.06 -14.13
N GLY A 72 -15.20 -21.06 -14.96
CA GLY A 72 -15.61 -22.45 -14.78
C GLY A 72 -17.11 -22.64 -15.04
N HIS A 73 -17.84 -23.14 -14.03
CA HIS A 73 -19.30 -23.36 -14.12
C HIS A 73 -20.14 -22.15 -13.68
N ARG A 74 -19.52 -21.02 -13.32
CA ARG A 74 -20.26 -19.79 -12.97
C ARG A 74 -20.72 -19.10 -14.26
N PRO A 75 -22.00 -18.70 -14.37
CA PRO A 75 -22.45 -17.85 -15.47
C PRO A 75 -21.89 -16.43 -15.32
N ASP A 76 -21.98 -15.65 -16.40
CA ASP A 76 -21.71 -14.21 -16.35
C ASP A 76 -22.64 -13.53 -15.35
N TYR A 77 -22.15 -12.50 -14.66
CA TYR A 77 -22.90 -11.78 -13.63
C TYR A 77 -22.51 -10.30 -13.58
N MET A 78 -23.37 -9.47 -13.01
CA MET A 78 -23.07 -8.07 -12.73
C MET A 78 -22.50 -7.95 -11.32
N LEU A 79 -21.33 -7.32 -11.19
CA LEU A 79 -20.71 -7.01 -9.91
C LEU A 79 -20.89 -5.53 -9.60
N THR A 80 -21.54 -5.23 -8.49
CA THR A 80 -21.60 -3.86 -7.98
C THR A 80 -20.30 -3.52 -7.27
N LEU A 81 -19.63 -2.46 -7.72
CA LEU A 81 -18.40 -1.91 -7.15
C LEU A 81 -18.64 -0.46 -6.72
N THR A 82 -18.03 -0.07 -5.60
CA THR A 82 -18.01 1.33 -5.13
C THR A 82 -16.64 1.95 -5.42
N ASN A 83 -16.61 3.18 -5.95
CA ASN A 83 -15.39 3.96 -6.15
C ASN A 83 -15.56 5.40 -5.59
N PRO A 84 -14.63 5.94 -4.78
CA PRO A 84 -13.50 5.24 -4.18
C PRO A 84 -13.96 4.01 -3.38
N ARG A 85 -13.06 3.03 -3.24
CA ARG A 85 -13.29 1.87 -2.39
C ARG A 85 -13.59 2.35 -0.97
N PRO A 86 -14.49 1.68 -0.22
CA PRO A 86 -14.71 1.98 1.18
C PRO A 86 -13.39 2.02 1.95
N ILE A 87 -13.26 2.95 2.88
CA ILE A 87 -12.04 3.04 3.70
C ILE A 87 -11.90 1.77 4.54
N GLU A 88 -10.74 1.14 4.45
CA GLU A 88 -10.44 -0.10 5.18
C GLU A 88 -9.47 0.20 6.32
N GLY A 89 -9.65 -0.48 7.46
CA GLY A 89 -8.74 -0.38 8.60
C GLY A 89 -8.02 -1.70 8.83
N ARG A 90 -6.69 -1.67 8.89
CA ARG A 90 -5.86 -2.82 9.29
C ARG A 90 -5.03 -2.50 10.53
N ARG A 91 -4.75 -3.50 11.38
CA ARG A 91 -3.86 -3.31 12.53
C ARG A 91 -2.40 -3.27 12.05
N ARG A 92 -1.63 -2.28 12.51
CA ARG A 92 -0.20 -2.13 12.24
C ARG A 92 0.50 -1.56 13.48
N ASP A 93 1.78 -1.86 13.62
CA ASP A 93 2.67 -1.28 14.63
C ASP A 93 2.79 0.23 14.43
N PHE A 94 2.49 0.98 15.49
CA PHE A 94 2.45 2.42 15.46
C PHE A 94 3.86 3.01 15.35
N ASP A 95 4.10 3.78 14.31
CA ASP A 95 5.40 4.38 14.00
C ASP A 95 5.71 5.67 14.79
N ALA A 96 4.95 5.93 15.85
CA ALA A 96 4.99 7.15 16.67
C ALA A 96 4.69 8.46 15.91
N ARG A 97 4.13 8.41 14.69
CA ARG A 97 3.80 9.59 13.88
C ARG A 97 2.29 9.66 13.65
N PRO A 98 1.50 10.17 14.60
CA PRO A 98 0.03 10.10 14.54
C PRO A 98 -0.59 10.83 13.32
N ASN A 99 0.14 11.79 12.75
CA ASN A 99 -0.30 12.57 11.60
C ASN A 99 0.26 12.04 10.26
N HIS A 100 0.96 10.91 10.28
CA HIS A 100 1.56 10.33 9.09
C HIS A 100 0.47 9.83 8.13
N VAL A 101 0.53 10.34 6.91
CA VAL A 101 -0.24 9.87 5.76
C VAL A 101 0.71 9.68 4.59
N GLU A 102 0.62 8.52 3.98
CA GLU A 102 1.30 8.16 2.74
C GLU A 102 0.28 8.20 1.60
N HIS A 103 0.72 8.56 0.39
CA HIS A 103 -0.07 8.37 -0.82
C HIS A 103 0.81 7.89 -1.97
N ARG A 104 0.23 7.08 -2.85
CA ARG A 104 0.93 6.52 -3.99
C ARG A 104 -0.01 6.41 -5.19
N TRP A 105 0.48 6.87 -6.33
CA TRP A 105 -0.10 6.54 -7.63
C TRP A 105 0.54 5.27 -8.15
N MET A 106 -0.27 4.33 -8.61
CA MET A 106 0.18 3.11 -9.29
C MET A 106 -0.32 3.15 -10.73
N GLY A 107 0.56 2.80 -11.68
CA GLY A 107 0.15 2.54 -13.06
C GLY A 107 -0.78 1.33 -13.10
N GLY A 108 -1.90 1.45 -13.81
CA GLY A 108 -2.80 0.32 -14.02
C GLY A 108 -2.22 -0.69 -15.01
N TYR A 109 -2.75 -1.92 -15.00
CA TYR A 109 -2.38 -2.98 -15.95
C TYR A 109 -2.60 -2.59 -17.43
N ALA A 110 -3.44 -1.58 -17.70
CA ALA A 110 -3.63 -1.02 -19.04
C ALA A 110 -2.99 0.38 -19.12
N LYS A 111 -2.33 0.65 -20.25
CA LYS A 111 -1.65 1.92 -20.53
C LYS A 111 -2.60 3.11 -20.31
N GLY A 112 -2.13 4.11 -19.56
CA GLY A 112 -2.90 5.32 -19.25
C GLY A 112 -3.86 5.19 -18.06
N LYS A 113 -4.01 4.00 -17.47
CA LYS A 113 -4.79 3.84 -16.23
C LYS A 113 -3.93 4.16 -15.01
N ALA A 114 -4.60 4.65 -13.96
CA ALA A 114 -3.98 4.89 -12.67
C ALA A 114 -4.89 4.43 -11.53
N SER A 115 -4.30 4.14 -10.39
CA SER A 115 -5.01 4.06 -9.12
C SER A 115 -4.27 4.85 -8.05
N LEU A 116 -5.01 5.59 -7.24
CA LEU A 116 -4.49 6.27 -6.06
C LEU A 116 -4.76 5.41 -4.83
N THR A 117 -3.74 5.17 -4.03
CA THR A 117 -3.88 4.65 -2.67
C THR A 117 -3.39 5.72 -1.68
N VAL A 118 -4.20 6.00 -0.66
CA VAL A 118 -3.87 6.91 0.45
C VAL A 118 -4.04 6.14 1.75
N GLU A 119 -3.02 6.17 2.60
CA GLU A 119 -3.05 5.43 3.86
C GLU A 119 -2.46 6.21 5.03
N GLY A 120 -2.92 5.97 6.25
CA GLY A 120 -2.49 6.74 7.41
C GLY A 120 -3.11 6.27 8.74
N TRP A 121 -2.62 6.80 9.86
CA TRP A 121 -3.17 6.48 11.19
C TRP A 121 -4.49 7.19 11.51
N ASP A 122 -4.80 8.26 10.77
CA ASP A 122 -5.94 9.14 10.98
C ASP A 122 -6.82 9.14 9.73
N ALA A 123 -8.04 8.63 9.87
CA ALA A 123 -9.00 8.50 8.78
C ALA A 123 -9.39 9.86 8.17
N GLU A 124 -9.51 10.92 8.97
CA GLU A 124 -9.85 12.25 8.47
C GLU A 124 -8.72 12.83 7.63
N ARG A 125 -7.47 12.61 8.07
CA ARG A 125 -6.29 13.02 7.28
C ARG A 125 -6.14 12.22 6.00
N VAL A 126 -6.44 10.92 6.01
CA VAL A 126 -6.50 10.09 4.80
C VAL A 126 -7.51 10.66 3.82
N LEU A 127 -8.74 10.95 4.28
CA LEU A 127 -9.78 11.55 3.44
C LEU A 127 -9.39 12.93 2.90
N LYS A 128 -8.71 13.74 3.71
CA LYS A 128 -8.19 15.05 3.28
C LYS A 128 -7.17 14.92 2.16
N VAL A 129 -6.13 14.11 2.35
CA VAL A 129 -5.08 13.90 1.34
C VAL A 129 -5.66 13.27 0.07
N TYR A 130 -6.60 12.34 0.20
CA TYR A 130 -7.37 11.82 -0.92
C TYR A 130 -8.08 12.96 -1.69
N GLY A 131 -8.81 13.82 -1.00
CA GLY A 131 -9.51 14.95 -1.62
C GLY A 131 -8.58 15.89 -2.39
N GLU A 132 -7.42 16.21 -1.82
CA GLU A 132 -6.39 17.03 -2.46
C GLU A 132 -5.85 16.37 -3.73
N ARG A 133 -5.50 15.08 -3.69
CA ARG A 133 -4.95 14.35 -4.85
C ARG A 133 -5.99 14.11 -5.94
N ARG A 134 -7.24 13.86 -5.56
CA ARG A 134 -8.36 13.76 -6.50
C ARG A 134 -8.60 15.09 -7.21
N ALA A 135 -8.60 16.21 -6.48
CA ALA A 135 -8.75 17.53 -7.06
C ALA A 135 -7.61 17.86 -8.05
N GLU A 136 -6.36 17.56 -7.69
CA GLU A 136 -5.20 17.70 -8.56
C GLU A 136 -5.35 16.88 -9.85
N TRP A 137 -5.74 15.61 -9.74
CA TRP A 137 -5.98 14.73 -10.89
C TRP A 137 -7.01 15.31 -11.86
N LEU A 138 -8.17 15.72 -11.33
CA LEU A 138 -9.26 16.27 -12.14
C LEU A 138 -8.87 17.60 -12.79
N ASN A 139 -8.12 18.44 -12.09
CA ASN A 139 -7.59 19.68 -12.63
C ASN A 139 -6.64 19.42 -13.81
N ASN A 140 -5.69 18.49 -13.66
CA ASN A 140 -4.74 18.18 -14.73
C ASN A 140 -5.42 17.56 -15.97
N ARG A 141 -6.43 16.70 -15.79
CA ARG A 141 -7.27 16.24 -16.91
C ARG A 141 -7.99 17.39 -17.60
N THR A 142 -8.52 18.34 -16.84
CA THR A 142 -9.22 19.51 -17.39
C THR A 142 -8.28 20.40 -18.20
N LEU A 143 -7.00 20.49 -17.80
CA LEU A 143 -5.94 21.19 -18.52
C LEU A 143 -5.41 20.44 -19.75
N GLY A 144 -5.98 19.27 -20.09
CA GLY A 144 -5.54 18.47 -21.23
C GLY A 144 -4.17 17.80 -21.04
N MET A 145 -3.72 17.65 -19.79
CA MET A 145 -2.50 16.89 -19.51
C MET A 145 -2.73 15.40 -19.75
N VAL A 146 -1.65 14.70 -20.12
CA VAL A 146 -1.63 13.26 -20.32
C VAL A 146 -0.94 12.60 -19.14
N TRP A 147 -1.52 11.52 -18.63
CA TRP A 147 -0.92 10.74 -17.56
C TRP A 147 0.07 9.71 -18.11
N ASP A 148 1.34 9.80 -17.68
CA ASP A 148 2.35 8.78 -17.90
C ASP A 148 2.22 7.71 -16.80
N SER A 149 1.60 6.58 -17.13
CA SER A 149 1.34 5.48 -16.19
C SER A 149 2.60 4.72 -15.79
N GLU A 150 3.71 4.82 -16.54
CA GLU A 150 4.97 4.16 -16.19
C GLU A 150 5.75 4.96 -15.15
N LYS A 151 5.71 6.29 -15.27
CA LYS A 151 6.40 7.20 -14.35
C LYS A 151 5.52 7.72 -13.23
N CYS A 152 4.21 7.48 -13.31
CA CYS A 152 3.20 8.04 -12.41
C CYS A 152 3.26 9.57 -12.32
N VAL A 153 3.37 10.25 -13.47
CA VAL A 153 3.42 11.72 -13.54
C VAL A 153 2.54 12.25 -14.66
N TRP A 154 2.15 13.51 -14.54
CA TRP A 154 1.48 14.25 -15.61
C TRP A 154 2.49 14.86 -16.58
N THR A 155 2.23 14.74 -17.88
CA THR A 155 2.98 15.39 -18.95
C THR A 155 2.06 16.29 -19.77
N PRO A 156 2.54 17.41 -20.32
CA PRO A 156 1.77 18.16 -21.32
C PRO A 156 1.35 17.25 -22.47
N GLY A 157 0.11 17.39 -22.97
CA GLY A 157 -0.28 16.73 -24.22
C GLY A 157 0.55 17.28 -25.38
N GLU A 158 0.88 16.43 -26.35
CA GLU A 158 1.45 16.92 -27.62
C GLU A 158 0.44 17.89 -28.24
N VAL A 159 0.81 19.16 -28.31
CA VAL A 159 0.05 20.15 -29.05
C VAL A 159 0.42 19.91 -30.51
N ASP A 160 -0.48 19.32 -31.30
CA ASP A 160 -0.30 19.28 -32.75
C ASP A 160 -0.13 20.74 -33.21
N ALA A 161 1.08 21.06 -33.68
CA ALA A 161 1.50 22.38 -34.16
C ALA A 161 1.09 22.61 -35.61
#